data_AF-A0A257T6A6-F1
#
_entry.id   AF-A0A257T6A6-F1
#
_cell.length_a   1.000
_cell.length_b   1.000
_cell.length_c   1.000
_cell.angle_alpha   90.00
_cell.angle_beta   90.00
_cell.angle_gamma   90.00
#
_symmetry.space_group_name_H-M   'P 1'
#
loop_
_entity.id
_entity.type
_entity.pdbx_description
1 polymer ?
#
loop_
_entity_poly.entity_id
_entity_poly.type
_entity_poly.pdbx_seq_one_letter_code
_entity_poly.pdbx_strand_id
1 'polypeptide(L)'
;PRPRPVPQPRRVPARAHPLPQRVSPEMTPASPSAQTQPLPHLSIGRLEQQMDQVARAATASPPLPKFKNPKGPVADFYIAGWIQKLERIGDLNYPGDMVGQLKVKVVLNPQGDLKRIIMVRSSGNKALDAAAERIIRLSFPYMPFSKQLAEQTRKIEIPLNMHFLGVRHVSAGGVNPIR
;
A
#
# COMPACT_ATOMS: atom_id res chain seq x y z
N PRO A 1 -7.89 -40.45 42.72
CA PRO A 1 -7.81 -39.57 43.91
C PRO A 1 -8.32 -38.15 43.62
N ARG A 2 -9.54 -37.83 44.08
CA ARG A 2 -10.14 -36.49 44.03
C ARG A 2 -10.25 -35.97 45.47
N PRO A 3 -9.76 -34.76 45.78
CA PRO A 3 -10.21 -34.03 46.94
C PRO A 3 -10.97 -32.76 46.51
N ARG A 4 -12.19 -32.61 47.04
CA ARG A 4 -12.88 -31.33 47.21
C ARG A 4 -12.47 -30.73 48.55
N PRO A 5 -12.44 -29.40 48.66
CA PRO A 5 -12.94 -28.75 49.87
C PRO A 5 -13.84 -27.53 49.58
N VAL A 6 -14.96 -27.46 50.31
CA VAL A 6 -15.71 -26.24 50.72
C VAL A 6 -15.35 -25.98 52.21
N PRO A 7 -15.70 -24.88 52.95
CA PRO A 7 -16.72 -23.83 52.72
C PRO A 7 -16.35 -22.37 53.18
N GLN A 8 -17.29 -21.43 53.04
CA GLN A 8 -17.29 -20.02 53.49
C GLN A 8 -17.61 -19.83 54.99
N PRO A 9 -17.45 -18.62 55.57
CA PRO A 9 -18.49 -18.07 56.47
C PRO A 9 -18.78 -16.55 56.26
N ARG A 10 -20.04 -16.15 56.05
CA ARG A 10 -21.03 -15.65 57.07
C ARG A 10 -20.92 -14.11 57.28
N ARG A 11 -21.97 -13.32 57.09
CA ARG A 11 -23.07 -13.09 58.06
C ARG A 11 -24.29 -12.38 57.43
N VAL A 12 -25.39 -12.59 58.14
CA VAL A 12 -26.83 -12.39 57.85
C VAL A 12 -27.35 -11.03 58.41
N PRO A 13 -28.67 -10.81 58.62
CA PRO A 13 -29.58 -9.95 57.85
C PRO A 13 -30.07 -8.72 58.67
N ALA A 14 -30.89 -7.83 58.09
CA ALA A 14 -31.89 -7.10 58.88
C ALA A 14 -32.94 -6.42 57.99
N ARG A 15 -34.18 -6.63 58.38
CA ARG A 15 -35.44 -6.17 57.80
C ARG A 15 -35.90 -4.96 58.63
N ALA A 16 -36.40 -3.89 58.01
CA ALA A 16 -37.53 -3.07 58.49
C ALA A 16 -37.77 -1.85 57.58
N HIS A 17 -38.90 -1.85 56.88
CA HIS A 17 -39.65 -0.62 56.56
C HIS A 17 -40.46 -0.22 57.80
N PRO A 18 -40.77 1.08 57.99
CA PRO A 18 -42.15 1.52 57.76
C PRO A 18 -42.31 2.85 56.98
N LEU A 19 -43.51 2.95 56.38
CA LEU A 19 -44.15 3.90 55.46
C LEU A 19 -44.45 5.33 56.06
N PRO A 20 -45.38 6.16 55.50
CA PRO A 20 -45.44 6.89 54.21
C PRO A 20 -45.92 8.36 54.41
N GLN A 21 -45.78 9.27 53.43
CA GLN A 21 -46.80 10.33 53.24
C GLN A 21 -46.96 10.68 51.75
N ARG A 22 -48.20 10.51 51.27
CA ARG A 22 -48.69 10.86 49.94
C ARG A 22 -49.38 12.21 50.04
N VAL A 23 -48.97 13.20 49.25
CA VAL A 23 -49.85 14.27 48.78
C VAL A 23 -49.31 14.83 47.46
N SER A 24 -50.10 14.72 46.39
CA SER A 24 -49.99 15.59 45.22
C SER A 24 -50.78 16.87 45.50
N PRO A 25 -50.32 18.02 44.99
CA PRO A 25 -51.25 18.87 44.25
C PRO A 25 -50.70 19.34 42.90
N GLU A 26 -51.64 19.43 41.97
CA GLU A 26 -51.62 19.99 40.62
C GLU A 26 -51.22 21.48 40.60
N MET A 27 -50.55 21.94 39.52
CA MET A 27 -50.66 23.30 38.92
C MET A 27 -49.65 23.46 37.76
N THR A 28 -50.12 23.47 36.50
CA THR A 28 -49.53 24.28 35.40
C THR A 28 -50.01 25.75 35.56
N PRO A 29 -49.45 26.80 34.90
CA PRO A 29 -48.42 26.87 33.84
C PRO A 29 -47.34 27.99 34.02
N ALA A 30 -46.29 28.03 33.18
CA ALA A 30 -45.62 29.23 32.57
C ALA A 30 -44.12 29.02 32.26
N SER A 31 -43.73 29.15 30.98
CA SER A 31 -42.35 29.24 30.45
C SER A 31 -41.65 30.56 30.86
N PRO A 32 -40.31 30.75 30.73
CA PRO A 32 -39.65 30.93 29.42
C PRO A 32 -38.19 30.40 29.28
N SER A 33 -37.84 30.07 28.03
CA SER A 33 -36.52 30.20 27.39
C SER A 33 -35.27 29.73 28.15
N ALA A 34 -34.91 28.46 27.98
CA ALA A 34 -33.50 28.07 27.95
C ALA A 34 -33.01 28.13 26.49
N GLN A 35 -32.18 29.12 26.17
CA GLN A 35 -31.46 29.16 24.90
C GLN A 35 -30.50 27.97 24.86
N THR A 36 -30.86 26.90 24.15
CA THR A 36 -29.96 25.79 23.86
C THR A 36 -28.90 26.31 22.90
N GLN A 37 -27.71 26.64 23.40
CA GLN A 37 -26.55 26.84 22.55
C GLN A 37 -26.32 25.54 21.75
N PRO A 38 -26.30 25.59 20.40
CA PRO A 38 -26.03 24.38 19.63
C PRO A 38 -24.59 23.94 19.94
N LEU A 39 -24.45 22.73 20.48
CA LEU A 39 -23.14 22.08 20.57
C LEU A 39 -22.52 22.06 19.17
N PRO A 40 -21.20 22.25 19.03
CA PRO A 40 -20.53 22.14 17.73
C PRO A 40 -20.82 20.75 17.19
N HIS A 41 -21.70 20.65 16.19
CA HIS A 41 -22.02 19.40 15.54
C HIS A 41 -20.77 18.98 14.76
N LEU A 42 -19.95 18.15 15.39
CA LEU A 42 -18.81 17.51 14.76
C LEU A 42 -19.40 16.57 13.69
N SER A 43 -19.46 17.05 12.45
CA SER A 43 -20.04 16.28 11.35
C SER A 43 -19.16 15.08 11.05
N ILE A 44 -19.64 13.89 11.42
CA ILE A 44 -18.98 12.60 11.12
C ILE A 44 -18.60 12.51 9.64
N GLY A 45 -19.47 12.98 8.74
CA GLY A 45 -19.16 13.06 7.31
C GLY A 45 -17.91 13.90 7.00
N ARG A 46 -17.72 15.07 7.63
CA ARG A 46 -16.52 15.89 7.39
C ARG A 46 -15.27 15.22 7.97
N LEU A 47 -15.39 14.48 9.06
CA LEU A 47 -14.28 13.71 9.63
C LEU A 47 -13.87 12.56 8.70
N GLU A 48 -14.84 11.79 8.20
CA GLU A 48 -14.57 10.70 7.24
C GLU A 48 -13.94 11.22 5.94
N GLN A 49 -14.40 12.35 5.42
CA GLN A 49 -13.80 12.99 4.24
C GLN A 49 -12.36 13.48 4.50
N GLN A 50 -12.02 13.92 5.71
CA GLN A 50 -10.64 14.29 6.06
C GLN A 50 -9.76 13.04 6.18
N MET A 51 -10.27 11.96 6.76
CA MET A 51 -9.54 10.69 6.89
C MET A 51 -9.26 10.06 5.52
N ASP A 52 -10.24 10.07 4.62
CA ASP A 52 -10.07 9.63 3.23
C ASP A 52 -9.03 10.48 2.48
N GLN A 53 -9.08 11.81 2.63
CA GLN A 53 -8.09 12.69 2.02
C GLN A 53 -6.68 12.45 2.55
N VAL A 54 -6.50 12.24 3.86
CA VAL A 54 -5.20 11.91 4.45
C VAL A 54 -4.72 10.54 3.99
N ALA A 55 -5.60 9.54 3.92
CA ALA A 55 -5.25 8.20 3.40
C ALA A 55 -4.85 8.27 1.92
N ARG A 56 -5.57 9.04 1.10
CA ARG A 56 -5.23 9.31 -0.30
C ARG A 56 -3.92 10.07 -0.43
N ALA A 57 -3.68 11.10 0.39
CA ALA A 57 -2.42 11.85 0.37
C ALA A 57 -1.23 10.99 0.83
N ALA A 58 -1.44 10.09 1.80
CA ALA A 58 -0.42 9.16 2.28
C ALA A 58 -0.09 8.06 1.25
N THR A 59 -1.07 7.66 0.42
CA THR A 59 -0.86 6.67 -0.65
C THR A 59 -0.44 7.32 -1.98
N ALA A 60 -0.72 8.61 -2.18
CA ALA A 60 -0.31 9.37 -3.33
C ALA A 60 1.20 9.65 -3.28
N SER A 61 1.94 8.92 -4.10
CA SER A 61 3.35 9.19 -4.32
C SER A 61 3.51 10.48 -5.16
N PRO A 62 4.26 11.51 -4.68
CA PRO A 62 4.47 12.75 -5.45
C PRO A 62 5.15 12.44 -6.80
N PRO A 63 4.85 13.20 -7.87
CA PRO A 63 5.46 12.98 -9.17
C PRO A 63 6.98 13.05 -9.07
N LEU A 64 7.69 12.18 -9.81
CA LEU A 64 9.15 12.23 -9.78
C LEU A 64 9.65 13.54 -10.40
N PRO A 65 10.69 14.16 -9.81
CA PRO A 65 11.38 15.26 -10.46
C PRO A 65 11.88 14.79 -11.82
N LYS A 66 11.61 15.58 -12.87
CA LYS A 66 12.07 15.28 -14.23
C LYS A 66 13.60 15.30 -14.24
N PHE A 67 14.24 14.16 -14.49
CA PHE A 67 15.68 14.09 -14.70
C PHE A 67 15.98 13.46 -16.06
N LYS A 68 17.20 13.68 -16.56
CA LYS A 68 17.64 13.09 -17.82
C LYS A 68 18.35 11.78 -17.52
N ASN A 69 17.88 10.69 -18.14
CA ASN A 69 18.59 9.43 -18.05
C ASN A 69 20.01 9.56 -18.61
N PRO A 70 21.00 8.87 -18.02
CA PRO A 70 22.35 8.86 -18.52
C PRO A 70 22.37 8.21 -19.91
N LYS A 71 23.31 8.66 -20.75
CA LYS A 71 23.49 8.17 -22.12
C LYS A 71 24.93 7.72 -22.32
N GLY A 72 25.11 6.83 -23.28
CA GLY A 72 26.42 6.29 -23.67
C GLY A 72 26.63 4.84 -23.25
N PRO A 73 27.78 4.24 -23.62
CA PRO A 73 28.00 2.79 -23.51
C PRO A 73 27.88 2.28 -22.07
N VAL A 74 28.42 3.00 -21.09
CA VAL A 74 28.38 2.57 -19.69
C VAL A 74 26.96 2.51 -19.13
N ALA A 75 26.10 3.46 -19.52
CA ALA A 75 24.69 3.43 -19.14
C ALA A 75 23.95 2.27 -19.83
N ASP A 76 24.25 2.04 -21.11
CA ASP A 76 23.65 0.96 -21.90
C ASP A 76 23.98 -0.43 -21.33
N PHE A 77 25.26 -0.71 -21.06
CA PHE A 77 25.69 -1.97 -20.44
C PHE A 77 25.04 -2.21 -19.08
N TYR A 78 24.91 -1.16 -18.26
CA TYR A 78 24.25 -1.25 -16.97
C TYR A 78 22.76 -1.60 -17.12
N ILE A 79 22.05 -0.92 -18.03
CA ILE A 79 20.63 -1.17 -18.30
C ILE A 79 20.42 -2.55 -18.92
N ALA A 80 21.28 -2.99 -19.84
CA ALA A 80 21.20 -4.32 -20.44
C ALA A 80 21.35 -5.43 -19.39
N GLY A 81 22.35 -5.34 -18.50
CA GLY A 81 22.52 -6.28 -17.40
C GLY A 81 21.34 -6.29 -16.43
N TRP A 82 20.75 -5.11 -16.21
CA TRP A 82 19.54 -4.97 -15.40
C TRP A 82 18.35 -5.73 -16.01
N ILE A 83 18.12 -5.55 -17.31
CA ILE A 83 17.04 -6.21 -18.06
C ILE A 83 17.23 -7.72 -18.06
N GLN A 84 18.44 -8.20 -18.37
CA GLN A 84 18.77 -9.64 -18.40
C GLN A 84 18.47 -10.33 -17.06
N LYS A 85 18.87 -9.70 -15.94
CA LYS A 85 18.55 -10.24 -14.61
C LYS A 85 17.04 -10.21 -14.34
N LEU A 86 16.34 -9.13 -14.71
CA LEU A 86 14.89 -9.06 -14.53
C LEU A 86 14.19 -10.18 -15.30
N GLU A 87 14.56 -10.40 -16.55
CA GLU A 87 13.96 -11.45 -17.40
C GLU A 87 14.17 -12.83 -16.78
N ARG A 88 15.39 -13.14 -16.33
CA ARG A 88 15.70 -14.40 -15.64
C ARG A 88 14.86 -14.59 -14.38
N ILE A 89 14.71 -13.55 -13.57
CA ILE A 89 13.88 -13.60 -12.36
C ILE A 89 12.40 -13.72 -12.72
N GLY A 90 11.96 -13.03 -13.77
CA GLY A 90 10.59 -13.08 -14.28
C GLY A 90 10.20 -14.47 -14.75
N ASP A 91 11.03 -15.11 -15.56
CA ASP A 91 10.81 -16.48 -16.04
C ASP A 91 10.68 -17.48 -14.87
N LEU A 92 11.56 -17.38 -13.88
CA LEU A 92 11.54 -18.26 -12.71
C LEU A 92 10.34 -18.04 -11.79
N ASN A 93 9.83 -16.81 -11.70
CA ASN A 93 8.80 -16.43 -10.71
C ASN A 93 7.41 -16.26 -11.30
N TYR A 94 7.27 -16.35 -12.63
CA TYR A 94 5.97 -16.22 -13.28
C TYR A 94 5.28 -17.58 -13.42
N PRO A 95 4.08 -17.78 -12.85
CA PRO A 95 3.40 -19.08 -12.87
C PRO A 95 2.90 -19.53 -14.26
N GLY A 96 2.88 -18.64 -15.25
CA GLY A 96 2.51 -18.98 -16.63
C GLY A 96 1.01 -19.08 -16.90
N ASP A 97 0.14 -18.68 -15.98
CA ASP A 97 -1.32 -18.89 -16.09
C ASP A 97 -2.09 -17.69 -16.69
N MET A 98 -1.48 -16.50 -16.71
CA MET A 98 -2.14 -15.27 -17.17
C MET A 98 -1.51 -14.72 -18.46
N VAL A 99 -2.31 -14.06 -19.29
CA VAL A 99 -1.84 -13.35 -20.49
C VAL A 99 -2.09 -11.86 -20.31
N GLY A 100 -1.15 -11.03 -20.72
CA GLY A 100 -1.33 -9.60 -20.70
C GLY A 100 -0.07 -8.81 -21.01
N GLN A 101 -0.25 -7.51 -21.14
CA GLN A 101 0.85 -6.56 -21.34
C GLN A 101 0.69 -5.40 -20.39
N LEU A 102 1.79 -4.94 -19.79
CA LEU A 102 1.78 -3.72 -19.00
C LEU A 102 3.03 -2.89 -19.23
N LYS A 103 2.91 -1.60 -18.96
CA LYS A 103 4.03 -0.66 -18.98
C LYS A 103 4.31 -0.21 -17.57
N VAL A 104 5.53 -0.42 -17.13
CA VAL A 104 6.00 0.06 -15.84
C VAL A 104 7.20 0.97 -16.05
N LYS A 105 7.47 1.80 -15.07
CA LYS A 105 8.73 2.53 -14.98
C LYS A 105 9.36 2.23 -13.65
N VAL A 106 10.61 1.75 -13.69
CA VAL A 106 11.38 1.42 -12.50
C VAL A 106 12.44 2.50 -12.29
N VAL A 107 12.56 2.96 -11.05
CA VAL A 107 13.48 4.01 -10.67
C VAL A 107 14.52 3.41 -9.74
N LEU A 108 15.78 3.55 -10.11
CA LEU A 108 16.91 3.03 -9.36
C LEU A 108 17.68 4.15 -8.66
N ASN A 109 18.18 3.84 -7.47
CA ASN A 109 19.15 4.66 -6.76
C ASN A 109 20.59 4.32 -7.21
N PRO A 110 21.58 5.20 -6.93
CA PRO A 110 22.99 4.95 -7.27
C PRO A 110 23.59 3.73 -6.57
N GLN A 111 22.99 3.29 -5.47
CA GLN A 111 23.42 2.09 -4.73
C GLN A 111 22.89 0.79 -5.36
N GLY A 112 22.13 0.86 -6.46
CA GLY A 112 21.51 -0.31 -7.09
C GLY A 112 20.19 -0.75 -6.45
N ASP A 113 19.69 0.01 -5.47
CA ASP A 113 18.44 -0.28 -4.76
C ASP A 113 17.21 0.30 -5.45
N LEU A 114 16.04 -0.32 -5.20
CA LEU A 114 14.76 0.07 -5.78
C LEU A 114 14.26 1.36 -5.14
N LYS A 115 14.20 2.46 -5.91
CA LYS A 115 13.63 3.72 -5.42
C LYS A 115 12.12 3.73 -5.51
N ARG A 116 11.56 3.34 -6.67
CA ARG A 116 10.12 3.34 -6.92
C ARG A 116 9.77 2.50 -8.14
N ILE A 117 8.58 1.90 -8.10
CA ILE A 117 7.89 1.30 -9.26
C ILE A 117 6.68 2.19 -9.58
N ILE A 118 6.51 2.54 -10.85
CA ILE A 118 5.41 3.38 -11.32
C ILE A 118 4.66 2.61 -12.40
N MET A 119 3.39 2.31 -12.16
CA MET A 119 2.52 1.68 -13.16
C MET A 119 2.12 2.75 -14.20
N VAL A 120 2.64 2.66 -15.42
CA VAL A 120 2.35 3.62 -16.51
C VAL A 120 1.09 3.20 -17.28
N ARG A 121 0.97 1.90 -17.55
CA ARG A 121 -0.25 1.26 -18.06
C ARG A 121 -0.41 -0.06 -17.34
N SER A 122 -1.53 -0.22 -16.64
CA SER A 122 -1.96 -1.51 -16.09
C SER A 122 -2.33 -2.48 -17.21
N SER A 123 -2.17 -3.77 -16.95
CA SER A 123 -2.62 -4.86 -17.81
C SER A 123 -4.14 -5.03 -17.88
N GLY A 124 -4.88 -4.36 -16.99
CA GLY A 124 -6.31 -4.60 -16.78
C GLY A 124 -6.61 -5.76 -15.83
N ASN A 125 -5.60 -6.56 -15.43
CA ASN A 125 -5.72 -7.60 -14.44
C ASN A 125 -4.83 -7.29 -13.21
N LYS A 126 -5.47 -7.03 -12.07
CA LYS A 126 -4.77 -6.72 -10.81
C LYS A 126 -3.81 -7.81 -10.36
N ALA A 127 -4.12 -9.09 -10.61
CA ALA A 127 -3.24 -10.20 -10.25
C ALA A 127 -1.96 -10.20 -11.10
N LEU A 128 -2.08 -9.87 -12.38
CA LEU A 128 -0.95 -9.78 -13.31
C LEU A 128 -0.08 -8.54 -13.01
N ASP A 129 -0.70 -7.40 -12.71
CA ASP A 129 0.00 -6.21 -12.25
C ASP A 129 0.78 -6.47 -10.94
N ALA A 130 0.16 -7.14 -9.97
CA ALA A 130 0.82 -7.52 -8.71
C ALA A 130 1.96 -8.52 -8.92
N ALA A 131 1.81 -9.47 -9.86
CA ALA A 131 2.86 -10.40 -10.23
C ALA A 131 4.07 -9.66 -10.84
N ALA A 132 3.82 -8.70 -11.73
CA ALA A 132 4.87 -7.87 -12.31
C ALA A 132 5.62 -7.06 -11.24
N GLU A 133 4.89 -6.39 -10.34
CA GLU A 133 5.51 -5.66 -9.22
C GLU A 133 6.34 -6.59 -8.31
N ARG A 134 5.86 -7.81 -8.06
CA ARG A 134 6.59 -8.82 -7.29
C ARG A 134 7.88 -9.24 -7.98
N ILE A 135 7.84 -9.54 -9.28
CA ILE A 135 9.02 -9.92 -10.07
C ILE A 135 10.07 -8.81 -10.02
N ILE A 136 9.65 -7.56 -10.21
CA ILE A 136 10.55 -6.39 -10.15
C ILE A 136 11.16 -6.30 -8.76
N ARG A 137 10.39 -6.44 -7.68
CA ARG A 137 10.93 -6.37 -6.31
C ARG A 137 11.92 -7.51 -6.03
N LEU A 138 11.66 -8.72 -6.52
CA LEU A 138 12.53 -9.89 -6.34
C LEU A 138 13.86 -9.79 -7.10
N SER A 139 13.93 -8.96 -8.14
CA SER A 139 15.17 -8.80 -8.89
C SER A 139 16.17 -7.86 -8.20
N PHE A 140 15.77 -7.15 -7.15
CA PHE A 140 16.65 -6.30 -6.34
C PHE A 140 17.39 -7.07 -5.23
N PRO A 141 18.55 -6.56 -4.77
CA PRO A 141 19.24 -5.35 -5.25
C PRO A 141 20.04 -5.59 -6.55
N TYR A 142 20.38 -4.52 -7.26
CA TYR A 142 21.29 -4.51 -8.41
C TYR A 142 22.67 -3.97 -8.02
N MET A 143 23.63 -4.05 -8.93
CA MET A 143 24.95 -3.47 -8.72
C MET A 143 24.85 -1.94 -8.54
N PRO A 144 25.68 -1.33 -7.68
CA PRO A 144 25.75 0.12 -7.61
C PRO A 144 26.24 0.71 -8.93
N PHE A 145 25.94 1.98 -9.16
CA PHE A 145 26.39 2.71 -10.34
C PHE A 145 27.91 2.84 -10.31
N SER A 146 28.57 2.54 -11.43
CA SER A 146 29.99 2.83 -11.63
C SER A 146 30.27 4.32 -11.41
N LYS A 147 31.50 4.68 -11.02
CA LYS A 147 31.88 6.09 -10.79
C LYS A 147 31.45 7.02 -11.92
N GLN A 148 31.77 6.65 -13.16
CA GLN A 148 31.39 7.40 -14.36
C GLN A 148 29.86 7.62 -14.46
N LEU A 149 29.05 6.61 -14.15
CA LEU A 149 27.59 6.69 -14.22
C LEU A 149 27.02 7.56 -13.10
N ALA A 150 27.60 7.45 -11.90
CA ALA A 150 27.22 8.23 -10.72
C ALA A 150 27.57 9.73 -10.83
N GLU A 151 28.54 10.08 -11.68
CA GLU A 151 28.86 11.47 -12.05
C GLU A 151 27.81 12.06 -13.00
N GLN A 152 27.26 11.25 -13.91
CA GLN A 152 26.24 11.70 -14.87
C GLN A 152 24.85 11.83 -14.24
N THR A 153 24.49 10.94 -13.32
CA THR A 153 23.17 10.93 -12.72
C THR A 153 23.15 10.37 -11.29
N ARG A 154 22.15 10.83 -10.53
CA ARG A 154 21.83 10.30 -9.19
C ARG A 154 20.69 9.29 -9.19
N LYS A 155 20.02 9.07 -10.31
CA LYS A 155 18.91 8.10 -10.47
C LYS A 155 18.86 7.63 -11.92
N ILE A 156 18.32 6.43 -12.14
CA ILE A 156 18.03 5.94 -13.49
C ILE A 156 16.58 5.52 -13.54
N GLU A 157 15.86 6.02 -14.53
CA GLU A 157 14.48 5.65 -14.87
C GLU A 157 14.54 4.67 -16.03
N ILE A 158 14.03 3.47 -15.84
CA ILE A 158 13.98 2.43 -16.87
C ILE A 158 12.50 2.20 -17.21
N PRO A 159 12.02 2.66 -18.37
CA PRO A 159 10.71 2.27 -18.87
C PRO A 159 10.76 0.83 -19.37
N LEU A 160 9.78 0.03 -18.96
CA LEU A 160 9.71 -1.39 -19.28
C LEU A 160 8.34 -1.72 -19.82
N ASN A 161 8.34 -2.57 -20.84
CA ASN A 161 7.15 -3.15 -21.41
C ASN A 161 7.17 -4.65 -21.12
N MET A 162 6.34 -5.11 -20.20
CA MET A 162 6.29 -6.51 -19.79
C MET A 162 5.19 -7.22 -20.56
N HIS A 163 5.53 -8.36 -21.15
CA HIS A 163 4.60 -9.25 -21.84
C HIS A 163 4.52 -10.58 -21.11
N PHE A 164 3.31 -11.01 -20.81
CA PHE A 164 3.00 -12.27 -20.17
C PHE A 164 2.24 -13.12 -21.19
N LEU A 165 2.81 -14.27 -21.54
CA LEU A 165 2.33 -15.08 -22.66
C LEU A 165 1.40 -16.24 -22.25
N GLY A 166 1.01 -16.36 -20.97
CA GLY A 166 0.06 -17.39 -20.51
C GLY A 166 0.50 -18.83 -20.77
N VAL A 167 1.79 -19.03 -20.99
CA VAL A 167 2.44 -20.33 -21.05
C VAL A 167 3.72 -20.20 -20.24
N ARG A 168 4.14 -21.27 -19.56
CA ARG A 168 5.48 -21.37 -18.97
C ARG A 168 6.52 -21.48 -20.09
N HIS A 169 6.66 -20.42 -20.87
CA HIS A 169 7.65 -20.20 -21.93
C HIS A 169 7.60 -18.70 -22.31
N VAL A 170 8.58 -17.91 -21.89
CA VAL A 170 8.91 -16.64 -22.57
C VAL A 170 9.98 -16.96 -23.61
N SER A 171 9.62 -16.87 -24.88
CA SER A 171 10.59 -16.92 -25.97
C SER A 171 11.25 -15.55 -26.13
N ALA A 172 12.55 -15.45 -25.84
CA ALA A 172 13.41 -14.38 -26.33
C ALA A 172 14.16 -14.91 -27.55
N GLY A 173 13.56 -14.75 -28.74
CA GLY A 173 14.18 -15.09 -30.01
C GLY A 173 13.43 -14.40 -31.16
N GLY A 174 14.04 -13.64 -32.07
CA GLY A 174 15.47 -13.47 -32.33
C GLY A 174 15.80 -12.12 -32.96
N VAL A 175 17.05 -11.74 -32.76
CA VAL A 175 17.74 -10.75 -33.58
C VAL A 175 17.85 -11.30 -35.01
N ASN A 176 17.35 -10.53 -35.97
CA ASN A 176 17.66 -10.73 -37.38
C ASN A 176 19.11 -10.24 -37.60
N PRO A 177 20.06 -11.09 -38.03
CA PRO A 177 21.37 -10.57 -38.45
C PRO A 177 21.18 -9.74 -39.72
N ILE A 178 21.58 -8.48 -39.61
CA ILE A 178 21.68 -7.51 -40.70
C ILE A 178 22.29 -8.19 -41.94
N ARG A 179 21.64 -8.05 -43.09
CA ARG A 179 22.26 -8.19 -44.40
C ARG A 179 22.18 -6.85 -45.12
#